data_AF-A0A2N2NC56-F1
#
_entry.id   AF-A0A2N2NC56-F1
#
_cell.length_a   1.000
_cell.length_b   1.000
_cell.length_c   1.000
_cell.angle_alpha   90.00
_cell.angle_beta   90.00
_cell.angle_gamma   90.00
#
_symmetry.space_group_name_H-M   'P 1'
#
loop_
_entity.id
_entity.type
_entity.pdbx_description
1 polymer ?
#
loop_
_entity_poly.entity_id
_entity_poly.type
_entity_poly.pdbx_seq_one_letter_code
_entity_poly.pdbx_strand_id
1 'polypeptide(L)'
;MQFIYIDESGLGTEPIAVMVGIIADSHRMRITKEHWNNLLCKLSSIVKQEIDEIHTRDFYSGNSPWRDLNGKQRSEIIEEIFYWLQERRHSIVYTAVNKELFFKTFNNEPYYIDIKTLWRFMALHISLAIQKRYQGASRGNKRTINLSGHCTLIFDNENREEKRFTDLLLKAPDWTDTYYDRKLHQEKFSQIVDVPHFVDSKDVGLIQLADFMCFFMRRYIELNMGLSKPDYIDEIDKVNRWVNIIFGESISKSNIFPSRGRCCCSDLFYRYAPNIIFTS
;
A
#
# COMPACT_ATOMS: atom_id res chain seq x y z
N MET A 1 12.98 -5.76 13.59
CA MET A 1 12.93 -5.83 12.12
C MET A 1 11.49 -5.60 11.69
N GLN A 2 11.26 -5.00 10.52
CA GLN A 2 9.91 -4.70 10.04
C GLN A 2 9.58 -5.53 8.80
N PHE A 3 8.37 -6.09 8.76
CA PHE A 3 7.84 -6.81 7.62
C PHE A 3 6.77 -5.94 6.97
N ILE A 4 6.92 -5.65 5.67
CA ILE A 4 5.97 -4.84 4.92
C ILE A 4 5.22 -5.74 3.97
N TYR A 5 3.94 -5.98 4.27
CA TYR A 5 3.04 -6.78 3.44
C TYR A 5 2.33 -5.88 2.45
N ILE A 6 2.54 -6.12 1.17
CA ILE A 6 2.19 -5.20 0.09
C ILE A 6 1.25 -5.89 -0.87
N ASP A 7 0.21 -5.17 -1.26
CA ASP A 7 -0.71 -5.57 -2.30
C ASP A 7 -1.14 -4.35 -3.11
N GLU A 8 -1.84 -4.55 -4.21
CA GLU A 8 -2.35 -3.51 -5.08
C GLU A 8 -3.81 -3.70 -5.50
N SER A 9 -4.41 -2.60 -5.96
CA SER A 9 -5.72 -2.62 -6.59
C SER A 9 -5.74 -1.68 -7.80
N GLY A 10 -6.56 -2.01 -8.80
CA GLY A 10 -6.80 -1.16 -9.96
C GLY A 10 -5.82 -1.33 -11.12
N LEU A 11 -5.16 -2.47 -11.25
CA LEU A 11 -4.35 -2.79 -12.44
C LEU A 11 -5.20 -3.08 -13.70
N GLY A 12 -6.49 -3.36 -13.54
CA GLY A 12 -7.42 -3.71 -14.62
C GLY A 12 -7.91 -2.51 -15.43
N THR A 13 -9.22 -2.35 -15.56
CA THR A 13 -9.85 -1.25 -16.32
C THR A 13 -10.11 0.00 -15.48
N GLU A 14 -9.88 -0.08 -14.18
CA GLU A 14 -10.17 1.00 -13.24
C GLU A 14 -9.27 2.22 -13.51
N PRO A 15 -9.72 3.46 -13.28
CA PRO A 15 -8.96 4.67 -13.66
C PRO A 15 -7.80 4.98 -12.71
N ILE A 16 -7.83 4.44 -11.50
CA ILE A 16 -6.84 4.65 -10.45
C ILE A 16 -6.21 3.31 -10.08
N ALA A 17 -4.89 3.27 -9.97
CA ALA A 17 -4.18 2.18 -9.31
C ALA A 17 -3.68 2.63 -7.94
N VAL A 18 -3.75 1.75 -6.97
CA VAL A 18 -3.27 1.96 -5.60
C VAL A 18 -2.43 0.76 -5.20
N MET A 19 -1.37 1.00 -4.44
CA MET A 19 -0.63 -0.05 -3.76
C MET A 19 -0.43 0.37 -2.31
N VAL A 20 -0.62 -0.55 -1.37
CA VAL A 20 -0.55 -0.31 0.08
C VAL A 20 0.36 -1.34 0.71
N GLY A 21 1.19 -0.91 1.65
CA GLY A 21 2.01 -1.75 2.51
C GLY A 21 1.61 -1.64 3.97
N ILE A 22 1.28 -2.77 4.60
CA ILE A 22 1.08 -2.88 6.05
C ILE A 22 2.43 -3.15 6.71
N ILE A 23 2.85 -2.26 7.62
CA ILE A 23 4.11 -2.42 8.34
C ILE A 23 3.86 -3.13 9.67
N ALA A 24 4.42 -4.33 9.80
CA ALA A 24 4.34 -5.16 10.99
C ALA A 24 5.71 -5.33 11.65
N ASP A 25 5.75 -5.10 12.96
CA ASP A 25 6.94 -5.38 13.76
C ASP A 25 7.07 -6.88 14.04
N SER A 26 8.27 -7.43 13.81
CA SER A 26 8.65 -8.81 14.13
C SER A 26 8.21 -9.29 15.52
N HIS A 27 8.26 -8.43 16.54
CA HIS A 27 7.92 -8.77 17.92
C HIS A 27 6.42 -8.94 18.17
N ARG A 28 5.58 -8.35 17.31
CA ARG A 28 4.10 -8.37 17.45
C ARG A 28 3.42 -9.31 16.46
N MET A 29 4.18 -9.89 15.55
CA MET A 29 3.66 -10.64 14.40
C MET A 29 2.84 -11.88 14.80
N ARG A 30 3.30 -12.65 15.80
CA ARG A 30 2.56 -13.84 16.30
C ARG A 30 1.15 -13.47 16.77
N ILE A 31 1.07 -12.43 17.61
CA ILE A 31 -0.20 -11.93 18.16
C ILE A 31 -1.06 -11.34 17.03
N THR A 32 -0.46 -10.73 16.01
CA THR A 32 -1.21 -10.17 14.87
C THR A 32 -1.88 -11.27 14.07
N LYS A 33 -1.16 -12.37 13.78
CA LYS A 33 -1.73 -13.53 13.08
C LYS A 33 -2.84 -14.20 13.89
N GLU A 34 -2.62 -14.41 15.19
CA GLU A 34 -3.66 -14.99 16.07
C GLU A 34 -4.94 -14.15 16.09
N HIS A 35 -4.79 -12.83 16.23
CA HIS A 35 -5.94 -11.93 16.26
C HIS A 35 -6.66 -11.83 14.91
N TRP A 36 -5.92 -11.90 13.80
CA TRP A 36 -6.52 -11.94 12.47
C TRP A 36 -7.32 -13.23 12.26
N ASN A 37 -6.78 -14.38 12.64
CA ASN A 37 -7.49 -15.65 12.57
C ASN A 37 -8.75 -15.64 13.45
N ASN A 38 -8.68 -15.03 14.64
CA ASN A 38 -9.86 -14.84 15.48
C ASN A 38 -10.92 -13.94 14.82
N LEU A 39 -10.52 -12.92 14.06
CA LEU A 39 -11.43 -12.11 13.27
C LEU A 39 -12.09 -12.95 12.17
N LEU A 40 -11.32 -13.73 11.40
CA LEU A 40 -11.85 -14.63 10.38
C LEU A 40 -12.84 -15.65 10.98
N CYS A 41 -12.53 -16.28 12.12
CA CYS A 41 -13.44 -17.18 12.82
C CYS A 41 -14.77 -16.50 13.23
N LYS A 42 -14.70 -15.24 13.69
CA LYS A 42 -15.91 -14.45 13.99
C LYS A 42 -16.72 -14.19 12.73
N LEU A 43 -16.08 -13.84 11.62
CA LEU A 43 -16.75 -13.61 10.34
C LEU A 43 -17.39 -14.89 9.81
N SER A 44 -16.68 -16.02 9.84
CA SER A 44 -17.20 -17.35 9.46
C SER A 44 -18.46 -17.72 10.24
N SER A 45 -18.48 -17.39 11.53
CA SER A 45 -19.65 -17.60 12.39
C SER A 45 -20.85 -16.74 11.98
N ILE A 46 -20.62 -15.52 11.50
CA ILE A 46 -21.67 -14.60 11.03
C ILE A 46 -22.27 -15.09 9.71
N VAL A 47 -21.43 -15.49 8.75
CA VAL A 47 -21.89 -15.97 7.42
C VAL A 47 -22.32 -17.43 7.40
N LYS A 48 -22.09 -18.18 8.49
CA LYS A 48 -22.37 -19.63 8.59
C LYS A 48 -21.66 -20.46 7.51
N GLN A 49 -20.51 -19.98 7.05
CA GLN A 49 -19.65 -20.61 6.06
C GLN A 49 -18.20 -20.36 6.49
N GLU A 50 -17.31 -21.31 6.18
CA GLU A 50 -15.89 -21.15 6.41
C GLU A 50 -15.32 -20.05 5.50
N ILE A 51 -14.66 -19.07 6.11
CA ILE A 51 -13.92 -17.99 5.43
C ILE A 51 -12.45 -18.14 5.82
N ASP A 52 -11.66 -18.65 4.89
CA ASP A 52 -10.20 -18.72 5.01
C ASP A 52 -9.52 -17.47 4.42
N GLU A 53 -10.22 -16.75 3.55
CA GLU A 53 -9.70 -15.61 2.82
C GLU A 53 -10.80 -14.57 2.54
N ILE A 54 -10.46 -13.29 2.70
CA ILE A 54 -11.35 -12.17 2.33
C ILE A 54 -10.85 -11.57 1.01
N HIS A 55 -11.52 -11.91 -0.09
CA HIS A 55 -11.37 -11.15 -1.34
C HIS A 55 -12.23 -9.87 -1.27
N THR A 56 -11.59 -8.71 -1.14
CA THR A 56 -12.30 -7.47 -0.82
C THR A 56 -13.32 -7.08 -1.87
N ARG A 57 -13.01 -7.30 -3.16
CA ARG A 57 -13.93 -7.03 -4.27
C ARG A 57 -15.23 -7.83 -4.14
N ASP A 58 -15.13 -9.11 -3.80
CA ASP A 58 -16.28 -9.98 -3.66
C ASP A 58 -17.08 -9.67 -2.39
N PHE A 59 -16.36 -9.39 -1.29
CA PHE A 59 -16.98 -8.96 -0.05
C PHE A 59 -17.75 -7.65 -0.20
N TYR A 60 -17.14 -6.64 -0.81
CA TYR A 60 -17.75 -5.33 -0.98
C TYR A 60 -18.98 -5.38 -1.89
N SER A 61 -18.91 -6.13 -3.00
CA SER A 61 -20.03 -6.29 -3.93
C SER A 61 -21.12 -7.25 -3.44
N GLY A 62 -20.84 -8.08 -2.44
CA GLY A 62 -21.78 -9.10 -1.95
C GLY A 62 -21.81 -10.35 -2.83
N ASN A 63 -20.71 -10.64 -3.52
CA ASN A 63 -20.53 -11.90 -4.24
C ASN A 63 -20.22 -13.04 -3.26
N SER A 64 -20.29 -14.29 -3.74
CA SER A 64 -20.00 -15.48 -2.91
C SER A 64 -18.65 -15.35 -2.19
N PRO A 65 -18.53 -15.70 -0.89
CA PRO A 65 -19.52 -16.27 0.04
C PRO A 65 -20.51 -15.27 0.69
N TRP A 66 -20.47 -14.00 0.32
CA TRP A 66 -21.10 -12.88 1.05
C TRP A 66 -22.53 -12.54 0.62
N ARG A 67 -23.16 -13.36 -0.21
CA ARG A 67 -24.47 -13.08 -0.83
C ARG A 67 -25.59 -12.89 0.19
N ASP A 68 -25.52 -13.58 1.32
CA ASP A 68 -26.56 -13.55 2.35
C ASP A 68 -26.40 -12.34 3.29
N LEU A 69 -25.31 -11.57 3.18
CA LEU A 69 -25.09 -10.37 3.98
C LEU A 69 -25.73 -9.14 3.32
N ASN A 70 -26.62 -8.49 4.06
CA ASN A 70 -27.15 -7.20 3.65
C ASN A 70 -26.06 -6.10 3.75
N GLY A 71 -26.30 -4.96 3.10
CA GLY A 71 -25.33 -3.86 3.04
C GLY A 71 -24.95 -3.28 4.42
N LYS A 72 -25.85 -3.35 5.40
CA LYS A 72 -25.56 -2.91 6.77
C LYS A 72 -24.57 -3.84 7.46
N GLN A 73 -24.82 -5.16 7.39
CA GLN A 73 -23.92 -6.17 7.97
C GLN A 73 -22.52 -6.10 7.34
N ARG A 74 -22.44 -5.92 6.01
CA ARG A 74 -21.15 -5.71 5.33
C ARG A 74 -20.45 -4.44 5.83
N SER A 75 -21.18 -3.33 5.97
CA SER A 75 -20.62 -2.08 6.49
C SER A 75 -20.08 -2.23 7.92
N GLU A 76 -20.81 -2.94 8.80
CA GLU A 76 -20.39 -3.22 10.18
C GLU A 76 -19.10 -4.06 10.21
N ILE A 77 -19.00 -5.09 9.37
CA ILE A 77 -17.77 -5.89 9.25
C ILE A 77 -16.59 -5.05 8.75
N ILE A 78 -16.82 -4.17 7.76
CA ILE A 78 -15.77 -3.25 7.27
C ILE A 78 -15.28 -2.36 8.42
N GLU A 79 -16.21 -1.78 9.18
CA GLU A 79 -15.89 -0.94 10.35
C GLU A 79 -15.06 -1.71 11.39
N GLU A 80 -15.43 -2.95 11.72
CA GLU A 80 -14.67 -3.80 12.65
C GLU A 80 -13.24 -4.09 12.17
N ILE A 81 -13.04 -4.32 10.85
CA ILE A 81 -11.69 -4.50 10.28
C ILE A 81 -10.85 -3.24 10.44
N PHE A 82 -11.41 -2.06 10.18
CA PHE A 82 -10.71 -0.79 10.35
C PHE A 82 -10.43 -0.44 11.82
N TYR A 83 -11.35 -0.73 12.74
CA TYR A 83 -11.10 -0.56 14.17
C TYR A 83 -10.01 -1.51 14.67
N TRP A 84 -10.05 -2.78 14.25
CA TRP A 84 -9.01 -3.75 14.57
C TRP A 84 -7.62 -3.23 14.16
N LEU A 85 -7.49 -2.71 12.93
CA LEU A 85 -6.24 -2.13 12.44
C LEU A 85 -5.75 -1.00 13.34
N GLN A 86 -6.64 -0.06 13.69
CA GLN A 86 -6.32 1.09 14.53
C GLN A 86 -5.86 0.66 15.93
N GLU A 87 -6.53 -0.33 16.54
CA GLU A 87 -6.13 -0.88 17.84
C GLU A 87 -4.74 -1.54 17.79
N ARG A 88 -4.41 -2.21 16.69
CA ARG A 88 -3.07 -2.80 16.52
C ARG A 88 -1.99 -1.76 16.26
N ARG A 89 -2.34 -0.53 15.84
CA ARG A 89 -1.37 0.54 15.50
C ARG A 89 -0.35 0.08 14.46
N HIS A 90 -0.83 -0.61 13.43
CA HIS A 90 0.00 -0.95 12.29
C HIS A 90 0.23 0.29 11.45
N SER A 91 1.50 0.65 11.21
CA SER A 91 1.79 1.76 10.31
C SER A 91 1.55 1.35 8.87
N ILE A 92 1.13 2.30 8.05
CA ILE A 92 0.75 2.06 6.65
C ILE A 92 1.66 2.88 5.73
N VAL A 93 2.08 2.31 4.61
CA VAL A 93 2.64 3.05 3.48
C VAL A 93 1.73 2.86 2.28
N TYR A 94 1.58 3.86 1.41
CA TYR A 94 0.73 3.73 0.25
C TYR A 94 1.27 4.54 -0.92
N THR A 95 0.76 4.25 -2.10
CA THR A 95 0.90 5.06 -3.30
C THR A 95 -0.37 4.96 -4.13
N ALA A 96 -0.67 6.00 -4.89
CA ALA A 96 -1.76 5.99 -5.84
C ALA A 96 -1.32 6.64 -7.15
N VAL A 97 -1.87 6.18 -8.27
CA VAL A 97 -1.50 6.61 -9.61
C VAL A 97 -2.75 6.85 -10.44
N ASN A 98 -2.83 8.02 -11.08
CA ASN A 98 -3.79 8.27 -12.14
C ASN A 98 -3.32 7.55 -13.42
N LYS A 99 -4.07 6.53 -13.84
CA LYS A 99 -3.64 5.65 -14.94
C LYS A 99 -3.71 6.31 -16.30
N GLU A 100 -4.69 7.18 -16.53
CA GLU A 100 -4.80 7.93 -17.78
C GLU A 100 -3.56 8.79 -17.99
N LEU A 101 -3.17 9.56 -16.97
CA LEU A 101 -1.96 10.37 -17.01
C LEU A 101 -0.72 9.49 -17.18
N PHE A 102 -0.60 8.42 -16.39
CA PHE A 102 0.53 7.50 -16.45
C PHE A 102 0.73 6.92 -17.85
N PHE A 103 -0.27 6.27 -18.42
CA PHE A 103 -0.13 5.64 -19.74
C PHE A 103 0.03 6.64 -20.88
N LYS A 104 -0.47 7.88 -20.72
CA LYS A 104 -0.32 8.94 -21.71
C LYS A 104 1.09 9.53 -21.75
N THR A 105 1.76 9.70 -20.60
CA THR A 105 2.99 10.51 -20.54
C THR A 105 4.21 9.77 -20.02
N PHE A 106 4.05 8.68 -19.27
CA PHE A 106 5.17 8.04 -18.56
C PHE A 106 6.22 7.44 -19.51
N ASN A 107 5.83 6.99 -20.71
CA ASN A 107 6.75 6.48 -21.72
C ASN A 107 7.76 7.52 -22.24
N ASN A 108 7.48 8.82 -22.04
CA ASN A 108 8.37 9.92 -22.40
C ASN A 108 9.29 10.36 -21.24
N GLU A 109 9.12 9.78 -20.05
CA GLU A 109 9.99 10.07 -18.92
C GLU A 109 11.38 9.46 -19.15
N PRO A 110 12.46 10.16 -18.75
CA PRO A 110 13.82 9.62 -18.87
C PRO A 110 14.00 8.33 -18.06
N TYR A 111 13.18 8.12 -17.03
CA TYR A 111 13.23 6.97 -16.12
C TYR A 111 12.38 5.78 -16.59
N TYR A 112 11.67 5.92 -17.71
CA TYR A 112 10.77 4.88 -18.23
C TYR A 112 11.49 3.54 -18.44
N ILE A 113 12.72 3.57 -18.93
CA ILE A 113 13.47 2.36 -19.28
C ILE A 113 13.75 1.47 -18.06
N ASP A 114 13.89 2.06 -16.89
CA ASP A 114 14.14 1.33 -15.64
C ASP A 114 12.84 0.73 -15.08
N ILE A 115 11.75 1.51 -15.11
CA ILE A 115 10.49 1.18 -14.43
C ILE A 115 9.53 0.39 -15.34
N LYS A 116 9.30 0.88 -16.56
CA LYS A 116 8.44 0.37 -17.66
C LYS A 116 6.96 0.18 -17.36
N THR A 117 6.60 -0.44 -16.24
CA THR A 117 5.23 -0.88 -15.91
C THR A 117 4.67 -0.12 -14.74
N LEU A 118 3.35 0.04 -14.70
CA LEU A 118 2.61 0.66 -13.60
C LEU A 118 2.87 -0.04 -12.26
N TRP A 119 2.91 -1.38 -12.24
CA TRP A 119 3.17 -2.14 -11.02
C TRP A 119 4.55 -1.81 -10.42
N ARG A 120 5.62 -1.92 -11.23
CA ARG A 120 6.99 -1.53 -10.79
C ARG A 120 7.09 -0.06 -10.39
N PHE A 121 6.32 0.83 -11.01
CA PHE A 121 6.28 2.24 -10.61
C PHE A 121 5.76 2.37 -9.17
N MET A 122 4.64 1.72 -8.85
CA MET A 122 4.07 1.75 -7.51
C MET A 122 4.96 1.05 -6.48
N ALA A 123 5.46 -0.15 -6.82
CA ALA A 123 6.33 -0.94 -5.94
C ALA A 123 7.65 -0.21 -5.62
N LEU A 124 8.26 0.45 -6.62
CA LEU A 124 9.45 1.28 -6.43
C LEU A 124 9.15 2.46 -5.50
N HIS A 125 7.99 3.12 -5.68
CA HIS A 125 7.63 4.24 -4.83
C HIS A 125 7.50 3.84 -3.35
N ILE A 126 6.80 2.74 -3.07
CA ILE A 126 6.67 2.20 -1.71
C ILE A 126 8.05 1.85 -1.14
N SER A 127 8.89 1.17 -1.92
CA SER A 127 10.23 0.76 -1.49
C SER A 127 11.08 1.97 -1.10
N LEU A 128 11.01 3.05 -1.89
CA LEU A 128 11.71 4.30 -1.60
C LEU A 128 11.17 5.00 -0.34
N ALA A 129 9.85 5.02 -0.16
CA ALA A 129 9.23 5.58 1.04
C ALA A 129 9.61 4.80 2.31
N ILE A 130 9.66 3.47 2.24
CA ILE A 130 10.09 2.57 3.32
C ILE A 130 11.57 2.78 3.63
N GLN A 131 12.45 2.75 2.62
CA GLN A 131 13.87 3.06 2.77
C GLN A 131 14.07 4.40 3.46
N LYS A 132 13.39 5.45 2.99
CA LYS A 132 13.46 6.80 3.54
C LYS A 132 13.00 6.86 5.00
N ARG A 133 11.89 6.19 5.33
CA ARG A 133 11.32 6.14 6.67
C ARG A 133 12.28 5.48 7.65
N TYR A 134 12.80 4.31 7.31
CA TYR A 134 13.58 3.50 8.22
C TYR A 134 15.06 3.85 8.25
N GLN A 135 15.56 4.58 7.25
CA GLN A 135 16.90 5.16 7.30
C GLN A 135 17.04 6.19 8.42
N GLY A 136 15.96 6.79 8.92
CA GLY A 136 15.97 7.67 10.08
C GLY A 136 15.53 9.11 9.78
N ALA A 137 15.48 9.93 10.83
CA ALA A 137 15.05 11.32 10.72
C ALA A 137 16.16 12.23 10.18
N SER A 138 15.75 13.28 9.47
CA SER A 138 16.63 14.41 9.16
C SER A 138 16.90 15.19 10.44
N ARG A 139 18.17 15.37 10.81
CA ARG A 139 18.59 16.32 11.87
C ARG A 139 19.33 17.47 11.18
N GLY A 140 18.62 18.58 10.95
CA GLY A 140 19.08 19.65 10.05
C GLY A 140 19.12 19.20 8.58
N ASN A 141 20.11 19.67 7.81
CA ASN A 141 20.29 19.32 6.39
C ASN A 141 20.83 17.89 6.15
N LYS A 142 20.95 17.04 7.18
CA LYS A 142 21.55 15.70 7.06
C LYS A 142 20.70 14.64 7.76
N ARG A 143 20.40 13.55 7.05
CA ARG A 143 19.76 12.35 7.62
C ARG A 143 20.80 11.47 8.31
N THR A 144 20.57 11.13 9.59
CA THR A 144 21.41 10.17 10.31
C THR A 144 20.94 8.76 9.95
N ILE A 145 21.86 7.87 9.58
CA ILE A 145 21.52 6.49 9.22
C ILE A 145 21.17 5.75 10.51
N ASN A 146 19.96 5.21 10.56
CA ASN A 146 19.52 4.28 11.58
C ASN A 146 19.97 2.87 11.19
N LEU A 147 20.90 2.30 11.96
CA LEU A 147 21.46 0.99 11.69
C LEU A 147 20.53 -0.17 12.10
N SER A 148 19.45 0.08 12.84
CA SER A 148 18.49 -0.96 13.27
C SER A 148 17.16 -0.94 12.49
N GLY A 149 17.04 -0.07 11.49
CA GLY A 149 15.84 0.14 10.68
C GLY A 149 15.56 -0.95 9.63
N HIS A 150 16.02 -2.17 9.85
CA HIS A 150 15.95 -3.22 8.82
C HIS A 150 14.53 -3.69 8.55
N CYS A 151 14.26 -3.91 7.27
CA CYS A 151 12.97 -4.32 6.77
C CYS A 151 13.04 -5.30 5.59
N THR A 152 11.95 -6.03 5.39
CA THR A 152 11.73 -6.93 4.26
C THR A 152 10.40 -6.62 3.60
N LEU A 153 10.38 -6.64 2.27
CA LEU A 153 9.17 -6.46 1.48
C LEU A 153 8.58 -7.82 1.13
N ILE A 154 7.28 -7.96 1.33
CA ILE A 154 6.51 -9.17 1.05
C ILE A 154 5.33 -8.74 0.19
N PHE A 155 5.30 -9.16 -1.06
CA PHE A 155 4.23 -8.87 -2.02
C PHE A 155 3.30 -10.07 -2.15
N ASP A 156 2.05 -9.82 -2.52
CA ASP A 156 1.20 -10.87 -3.08
C ASP A 156 1.82 -11.44 -4.36
N ASN A 157 1.37 -12.62 -4.76
CA ASN A 157 1.97 -13.44 -5.81
C ASN A 157 1.85 -12.81 -7.22
N GLU A 158 2.74 -11.88 -7.56
CA GLU A 158 2.87 -11.27 -8.90
C GLU A 158 4.05 -11.86 -9.68
N ASN A 159 3.89 -13.12 -10.13
CA ASN A 159 4.89 -13.88 -10.86
C ASN A 159 5.49 -13.15 -12.09
N ARG A 160 4.73 -12.24 -12.73
CA ARG A 160 5.21 -11.56 -13.95
C ARG A 160 6.26 -10.51 -13.65
N GLU A 161 6.17 -9.84 -12.50
CA GLU A 161 7.03 -8.74 -12.12
C GLU A 161 8.10 -9.13 -11.11
N GLU A 162 7.95 -10.24 -10.38
CA GLU A 162 8.89 -10.73 -9.36
C GLU A 162 10.36 -10.57 -9.77
N LYS A 163 10.80 -11.25 -10.83
CA LYS A 163 12.20 -11.22 -11.25
C LYS A 163 12.65 -9.81 -11.65
N ARG A 164 11.80 -9.08 -12.37
CA ARG A 164 12.13 -7.74 -12.90
C ARG A 164 12.24 -6.71 -11.78
N PHE A 165 11.39 -6.83 -10.77
CA PHE A 165 11.39 -5.93 -9.63
C PHE A 165 12.51 -6.24 -8.66
N THR A 166 12.79 -7.52 -8.42
CA THR A 166 13.98 -7.94 -7.67
C THR A 166 15.26 -7.42 -8.34
N ASP A 167 15.38 -7.55 -9.67
CA ASP A 167 16.48 -6.96 -10.43
C ASP A 167 16.55 -5.44 -10.28
N LEU A 168 15.41 -4.75 -10.29
CA LEU A 168 15.32 -3.29 -10.12
C LEU A 168 15.81 -2.83 -8.74
N LEU A 169 15.51 -3.56 -7.66
CA LEU A 169 16.00 -3.20 -6.33
C LEU A 169 17.48 -3.52 -6.15
N LEU A 170 17.93 -4.69 -6.62
CA LEU A 170 19.34 -5.10 -6.53
C LEU A 170 20.26 -4.21 -7.38
N LYS A 171 19.76 -3.70 -8.51
CA LYS A 171 20.46 -2.81 -9.44
C LYS A 171 19.76 -1.46 -9.55
N ALA A 172 19.36 -0.91 -8.41
CA ALA A 172 18.66 0.36 -8.33
C ALA A 172 19.37 1.46 -9.12
N PRO A 173 18.66 2.22 -9.98
CA PRO A 173 19.24 3.34 -10.71
C PRO A 173 19.71 4.47 -9.79
N ASP A 174 20.77 5.20 -10.17
CA ASP A 174 21.35 6.30 -9.37
C ASP A 174 20.34 7.43 -9.08
N TRP A 175 19.42 7.70 -10.00
CA TRP A 175 18.44 8.78 -9.82
C TRP A 175 17.53 8.56 -8.60
N THR A 176 17.35 7.31 -8.17
CA THR A 176 16.54 6.95 -6.99
C THR A 176 17.17 7.37 -5.66
N ASP A 177 18.50 7.54 -5.63
CA ASP A 177 19.27 7.90 -4.44
C ASP A 177 18.81 9.22 -3.80
N THR A 178 18.35 10.14 -4.67
CA THR A 178 17.88 11.47 -4.26
C THR A 178 16.59 11.41 -3.45
N TYR A 179 15.80 10.34 -3.53
CA TYR A 179 14.52 10.24 -2.82
C TYR A 179 14.70 10.20 -1.31
N TYR A 180 15.72 9.46 -0.87
CA TYR A 180 16.01 9.19 0.54
C TYR A 180 17.32 9.80 1.03
N ASP A 181 17.94 10.65 0.21
CA ASP A 181 19.19 11.35 0.50
C ASP A 181 20.35 10.36 0.75
N ARG A 182 20.58 9.41 -0.18
CA ARG A 182 21.65 8.41 -0.05
C ARG A 182 23.01 9.09 0.15
N LYS A 183 23.80 8.58 1.09
CA LYS A 183 25.19 9.01 1.27
C LYS A 183 26.12 8.27 0.30
N LEU A 184 27.23 8.91 -0.08
CA LEU A 184 28.21 8.35 -1.03
C LEU A 184 28.67 6.93 -0.68
N HIS A 185 28.87 6.64 0.61
CA HIS A 185 29.33 5.34 1.13
C HIS A 185 28.20 4.43 1.64
N GLN A 186 26.94 4.81 1.42
CA GLN A 186 25.80 4.01 1.81
C GLN A 186 25.37 3.14 0.63
N GLU A 187 25.16 1.85 0.86
CA GLU A 187 24.56 0.96 -0.15
C GLU A 187 23.15 1.42 -0.54
N LYS A 188 22.75 1.13 -1.77
CA LYS A 188 21.38 1.44 -2.23
C LYS A 188 20.39 0.55 -1.52
N PHE A 189 19.24 1.11 -1.15
CA PHE A 189 18.22 0.38 -0.40
C PHE A 189 18.74 -0.33 0.86
N SER A 190 19.74 0.22 1.55
CA SER A 190 20.43 -0.44 2.68
C SER A 190 19.55 -0.80 3.88
N GLN A 191 18.29 -0.35 3.94
CA GLN A 191 17.34 -0.75 4.98
C GLN A 191 16.50 -1.96 4.57
N ILE A 192 16.39 -2.24 3.27
CA ILE A 192 15.76 -3.44 2.73
C ILE A 192 16.84 -4.52 2.69
N VAL A 193 16.80 -5.43 3.65
CA VAL A 193 17.95 -6.32 3.93
C VAL A 193 17.98 -7.60 3.09
N ASP A 194 16.91 -7.87 2.36
CA ASP A 194 16.76 -9.06 1.54
C ASP A 194 16.01 -8.71 0.26
N VAL A 195 15.99 -9.63 -0.71
CA VAL A 195 15.15 -9.51 -1.90
C VAL A 195 13.67 -9.44 -1.51
N PRO A 196 12.81 -8.81 -2.34
CA PRO A 196 11.38 -8.92 -2.17
C PRO A 196 10.93 -10.38 -2.19
N HIS A 197 10.07 -10.75 -1.25
CA HIS A 197 9.43 -12.05 -1.21
C HIS A 197 8.05 -11.95 -1.84
N PHE A 198 7.65 -12.97 -2.59
CA PHE A 198 6.33 -13.09 -3.20
C PHE A 198 5.67 -14.34 -2.61
N VAL A 199 4.50 -14.17 -2.01
CA VAL A 199 3.83 -15.23 -1.24
C VAL A 199 2.36 -15.30 -1.59
N ASP A 200 1.74 -16.44 -1.33
CA ASP A 200 0.30 -16.64 -1.53
C ASP A 200 -0.50 -15.97 -0.40
N SER A 201 -1.47 -15.12 -0.75
CA SER A 201 -2.38 -14.42 0.16
C SER A 201 -3.14 -15.35 1.12
N LYS A 202 -3.35 -16.62 0.74
CA LYS A 202 -3.97 -17.64 1.59
C LYS A 202 -3.18 -17.95 2.84
N ASP A 203 -1.86 -17.90 2.74
CA ASP A 203 -0.97 -18.24 3.85
C ASP A 203 -0.64 -17.01 4.74
N VAL A 204 -1.01 -15.81 4.28
CA VAL A 204 -0.56 -14.53 4.87
C VAL A 204 -1.70 -13.51 4.98
N GLY A 205 -2.46 -13.56 6.07
CA GLY A 205 -3.60 -12.66 6.31
C GLY A 205 -3.31 -11.15 6.29
N LEU A 206 -2.05 -10.71 6.49
CA LEU A 206 -1.70 -9.29 6.37
C LEU A 206 -1.66 -8.78 4.93
N ILE A 207 -1.52 -9.67 3.94
CA ILE A 207 -1.67 -9.32 2.52
C ILE A 207 -3.14 -9.07 2.21
N GLN A 208 -4.04 -9.92 2.71
CA GLN A 208 -5.49 -9.69 2.59
C GLN A 208 -5.92 -8.34 3.18
N LEU A 209 -5.28 -7.91 4.28
CA LEU A 209 -5.50 -6.58 4.83
C LEU A 209 -4.96 -5.46 3.91
N ALA A 210 -3.85 -5.69 3.22
CA ALA A 210 -3.31 -4.75 2.24
C ALA A 210 -4.24 -4.65 1.01
N ASP A 211 -4.76 -5.76 0.47
CA ASP A 211 -5.82 -5.78 -0.58
C ASP A 211 -7.00 -4.91 -0.12
N PHE A 212 -7.49 -5.17 1.10
CA PHE A 212 -8.63 -4.47 1.67
C PHE A 212 -8.44 -2.96 1.67
N MET A 213 -7.27 -2.51 2.12
CA MET A 213 -6.94 -1.09 2.08
C MET A 213 -6.80 -0.53 0.67
N CYS A 214 -6.14 -1.25 -0.23
CA CYS A 214 -5.97 -0.82 -1.62
C CYS A 214 -7.32 -0.57 -2.27
N PHE A 215 -8.28 -1.49 -2.06
CA PHE A 215 -9.63 -1.36 -2.57
C PHE A 215 -10.32 -0.07 -2.06
N PHE A 216 -10.35 0.15 -0.75
CA PHE A 216 -11.03 1.32 -0.19
C PHE A 216 -10.33 2.64 -0.52
N MET A 217 -8.99 2.67 -0.53
CA MET A 217 -8.23 3.84 -0.97
C MET A 217 -8.50 4.16 -2.45
N ARG A 218 -8.52 3.15 -3.32
CA ARG A 218 -8.87 3.34 -4.73
C ARG A 218 -10.28 3.90 -4.88
N ARG A 219 -11.25 3.27 -4.20
CA ARG A 219 -12.66 3.68 -4.23
C ARG A 219 -12.86 5.10 -3.71
N TYR A 220 -12.15 5.47 -2.64
CA TYR A 220 -12.12 6.85 -2.12
C TYR A 220 -11.68 7.85 -3.18
N ILE A 221 -10.58 7.58 -3.86
CA ILE A 221 -10.06 8.47 -4.91
C ILE A 221 -11.06 8.56 -6.07
N GLU A 222 -11.58 7.43 -6.52
CA GLU A 222 -12.54 7.37 -7.64
C GLU A 222 -13.82 8.15 -7.35
N LEU A 223 -14.40 8.00 -6.16
CA LEU A 223 -15.63 8.69 -5.76
C LEU A 223 -15.40 10.19 -5.60
N ASN A 224 -14.35 10.60 -4.87
CA ASN A 224 -14.10 12.01 -4.57
C ASN A 224 -13.62 12.80 -5.80
N MET A 225 -13.08 12.12 -6.82
CA MET A 225 -12.73 12.74 -8.10
C MET A 225 -13.83 12.63 -9.16
N GLY A 226 -14.98 12.02 -8.83
CA GLY A 226 -16.08 11.82 -9.78
C GLY A 226 -15.76 10.86 -10.93
N LEU A 227 -14.76 9.99 -10.76
CA LEU A 227 -14.36 8.98 -11.74
C LEU A 227 -15.24 7.73 -11.69
N SER A 228 -15.93 7.52 -10.56
CA SER A 228 -16.99 6.52 -10.42
C SER A 228 -18.21 7.15 -9.76
N LYS A 229 -19.38 6.58 -10.05
CA LYS A 229 -20.61 6.87 -9.32
C LYS A 229 -20.65 6.05 -8.02
N PRO A 230 -21.30 6.57 -6.96
CA PRO A 230 -21.62 5.77 -5.80
C PRO A 230 -22.68 4.71 -6.14
N ASP A 231 -22.54 3.53 -5.56
CA ASP A 231 -23.44 2.39 -5.64
C ASP A 231 -24.63 2.55 -4.67
N TYR A 232 -24.46 3.34 -3.60
CA TYR A 232 -25.51 3.63 -2.61
C TYR A 232 -25.35 5.02 -1.96
N ILE A 233 -26.45 5.53 -1.37
CA ILE A 233 -26.61 6.96 -1.02
C ILE A 233 -25.55 7.52 -0.06
N ASP A 234 -25.06 6.71 0.87
CA ASP A 234 -24.10 7.11 1.91
C ASP A 234 -22.69 6.51 1.71
N GLU A 235 -22.40 5.99 0.51
CA GLU A 235 -21.12 5.34 0.21
C GLU A 235 -19.94 6.29 0.37
N ILE A 236 -20.03 7.49 -0.19
CA ILE A 236 -18.96 8.48 -0.14
C ILE A 236 -18.59 8.78 1.31
N ASP A 237 -19.59 8.99 2.17
CA ASP A 237 -19.36 9.28 3.58
C ASP A 237 -18.72 8.10 4.33
N LYS A 238 -19.16 6.87 4.07
CA LYS A 238 -18.58 5.66 4.68
C LYS A 238 -17.14 5.44 4.24
N VAL A 239 -16.89 5.49 2.93
CA VAL A 239 -15.56 5.30 2.35
C VAL A 239 -14.60 6.40 2.83
N ASN A 240 -15.05 7.65 2.93
CA ASN A 240 -14.27 8.74 3.50
C ASN A 240 -13.88 8.46 4.96
N ARG A 241 -14.80 7.99 5.81
CA ARG A 241 -14.50 7.64 7.21
C ARG A 241 -13.45 6.53 7.30
N TRP A 242 -13.61 5.47 6.52
CA TRP A 242 -12.69 4.34 6.51
C TRP A 242 -11.29 4.73 6.04
N VAL A 243 -11.19 5.49 4.94
CA VAL A 243 -9.88 5.90 4.41
C VAL A 243 -9.20 6.95 5.28
N ASN A 244 -9.94 7.75 6.05
CA ASN A 244 -9.33 8.62 7.06
C ASN A 244 -8.60 7.84 8.16
N ILE A 245 -9.04 6.63 8.50
CA ILE A 245 -8.31 5.74 9.42
C ILE A 245 -6.98 5.31 8.79
N ILE A 246 -6.99 4.96 7.50
CA ILE A 246 -5.77 4.62 6.74
C ILE A 246 -4.79 5.79 6.74
N PHE A 247 -5.25 7.01 6.47
CA PHE A 247 -4.39 8.19 6.51
C PHE A 247 -3.83 8.47 7.90
N GLY A 248 -4.64 8.29 8.95
CA GLY A 248 -4.22 8.45 10.34
C GLY A 248 -3.11 7.49 10.77
N GLU A 249 -3.14 6.25 10.27
CA GLU A 249 -2.13 5.23 10.55
C GLU A 249 -0.95 5.23 9.55
N SER A 250 -1.00 6.09 8.53
CA SER A 250 0.07 6.15 7.52
C SER A 250 1.37 6.73 8.07
N ILE A 251 2.51 6.24 7.57
CA ILE A 251 3.79 6.89 7.80
C ILE A 251 3.73 8.32 7.26
N SER A 252 4.55 9.21 7.86
CA SER A 252 4.51 10.63 7.50
C SER A 252 4.49 10.86 6.00
N LYS A 253 3.55 11.69 5.54
CA LYS A 253 3.45 12.14 4.14
C LYS A 253 4.76 12.70 3.59
N SER A 254 5.61 13.29 4.42
CA SER A 254 6.94 13.75 4.01
C SER A 254 7.87 12.64 3.49
N ASN A 255 7.60 11.39 3.88
CA ASN A 255 8.31 10.21 3.37
C ASN A 255 7.69 9.65 2.08
N ILE A 256 6.38 9.81 1.89
CA ILE A 256 5.63 9.26 0.75
C ILE A 256 5.48 10.32 -0.36
N PHE A 257 4.76 11.40 -0.09
CA PHE A 257 4.49 12.49 -1.02
C PHE A 257 4.93 13.83 -0.43
N PRO A 258 6.24 14.16 -0.46
CA PRO A 258 6.75 15.40 0.10
C PRO A 258 6.13 16.63 -0.59
N SER A 259 5.46 17.48 0.19
CA SER A 259 4.80 18.70 -0.31
C SER A 259 5.79 19.83 -0.63
N ARG A 260 7.00 19.79 -0.06
CA ARG A 260 8.08 20.77 -0.25
C ARG A 260 9.42 20.04 -0.38
N GLY A 261 10.41 20.70 -1.00
CA GLY A 261 11.77 20.17 -1.11
C GLY A 261 11.86 18.88 -1.92
N ARG A 262 11.00 18.71 -2.94
CA ARG A 262 11.02 17.54 -3.80
C ARG A 262 12.30 17.52 -4.64
N CYS A 263 12.98 16.38 -4.62
CA CYS A 263 13.98 16.03 -5.62
C CYS A 263 13.31 15.52 -6.90
N CYS A 264 14.07 15.37 -7.99
CA CYS A 264 13.58 14.84 -9.26
C CYS A 264 12.88 13.48 -9.11
N CYS A 265 13.41 12.60 -8.26
CA CYS A 265 12.82 11.28 -8.00
C CYS A 265 11.47 11.40 -7.30
N SER A 266 11.37 12.18 -6.22
CA SER A 266 10.09 12.36 -5.52
C SER A 266 9.06 13.14 -6.34
N ASP A 267 9.51 14.05 -7.21
CA ASP A 267 8.63 14.80 -8.10
C ASP A 267 8.01 13.90 -9.17
N LEU A 268 8.74 12.90 -9.67
CA LEU A 268 8.21 11.88 -10.57
C LEU A 268 6.95 11.24 -9.98
N PHE A 269 7.04 10.66 -8.78
CA PHE A 269 5.88 9.99 -8.15
C PHE A 269 4.76 10.97 -7.79
N TYR A 270 5.11 12.18 -7.35
CA TYR A 270 4.14 13.22 -7.05
C TYR A 270 3.30 13.62 -8.27
N ARG A 271 3.90 13.75 -9.45
CA ARG A 271 3.21 14.17 -10.68
C ARG A 271 2.14 13.19 -11.16
N TYR A 272 2.35 11.89 -10.94
CA TYR A 272 1.43 10.84 -11.37
C TYR A 272 0.36 10.50 -10.31
N ALA A 273 0.47 11.07 -9.11
CA ALA A 273 -0.47 10.82 -8.04
C ALA A 273 -1.75 11.68 -8.15
N PRO A 274 -2.92 11.14 -7.78
CA PRO A 274 -4.18 11.90 -7.73
C PRO A 274 -4.13 13.04 -6.71
N ASN A 275 -4.64 14.23 -7.04
CA ASN A 275 -4.52 15.39 -6.12
C ASN A 275 -5.16 15.18 -4.74
N ILE A 276 -6.23 14.38 -4.67
CA ILE A 276 -6.99 14.16 -3.44
C ILE A 276 -6.14 13.56 -2.31
N ILE A 277 -5.11 12.74 -2.63
CA ILE A 277 -4.27 12.13 -1.58
C ILE A 277 -3.35 13.15 -0.89
N PHE A 278 -3.20 14.36 -1.43
CA PHE A 278 -2.42 15.42 -0.81
C PHE A 278 -3.21 16.23 0.21
N THR A 279 -4.53 16.34 0.02
CA THR A 279 -5.42 17.16 0.85
C THR A 279 -5.93 16.46 2.11
N SER A 280 -5.82 15.14 2.17
CA SER A 280 -6.31 14.31 3.28
C SER A 280 -5.46 14.36 4.55
#